data_AF-A0A3A0G7J8-F1
#
_entry.id   AF-A0A3A0G7J8-F1
#
_cell.length_a   1.000
_cell.length_b   1.000
_cell.length_c   1.000
_cell.angle_alpha   90.00
_cell.angle_beta   90.00
_cell.angle_gamma   90.00
#
_symmetry.space_group_name_H-M   'P 1'
#
loop_
_entity.id
_entity.type
_entity.pdbx_description
1 polymer ?
#
loop_
_entity_poly.entity_id
_entity_poly.type
_entity_poly.pdbx_seq_one_letter_code
_entity_poly.pdbx_strand_id
1 'polypeptide(L)'
;MVLKQGGFALEFSGGENDPLLPLHLILQDCEELLTSDDLSRLRICAAEECGWLFLDRSKNGTRRWCDMADCGNLDKQRRHYRKKRK
;
A
#
# COMPACT_ATOMS: atom_id res chain seq x y z
N MET A 1 -6.25 -20.68 6.07
CA MET A 1 -7.04 -19.47 6.41
C MET A 1 -8.11 -19.88 7.40
N VAL A 2 -7.92 -19.54 8.68
CA VAL A 2 -8.88 -19.88 9.74
C VAL A 2 -9.42 -18.58 10.30
N LEU A 3 -10.75 -18.48 10.41
CA LEU A 3 -11.42 -17.37 11.07
C LEU A 3 -11.32 -17.59 12.58
N LYS A 4 -10.63 -16.71 13.31
CA LYS A 4 -10.69 -16.68 14.77
C LYS A 4 -11.15 -15.29 15.24
N GLN A 5 -12.29 -15.30 15.94
CA GLN A 5 -12.87 -14.22 16.76
C GLN A 5 -12.51 -12.79 16.33
N GLY A 6 -13.20 -12.29 15.30
CA GLY A 6 -13.12 -10.87 14.89
C GLY A 6 -11.94 -10.50 13.99
N GLY A 7 -11.06 -11.46 13.66
CA GLY A 7 -9.92 -11.26 12.76
C GLY A 7 -9.67 -12.43 11.81
N PHE A 8 -8.82 -12.17 10.82
CA PHE A 8 -8.26 -13.19 9.93
C PHE A 8 -6.95 -13.66 10.53
N ALA A 9 -6.75 -14.97 10.68
CA ALA A 9 -5.47 -15.54 11.08
C ALA A 9 -4.95 -16.47 9.97
N LEU A 10 -3.73 -16.20 9.49
CA LEU A 10 -3.02 -17.06 8.56
C LEU A 10 -2.21 -18.08 9.33
N GLU A 11 -2.67 -19.33 9.31
CA GLU A 11 -1.89 -20.47 9.78
C GLU A 11 -1.10 -21.04 8.59
N PHE A 12 0.23 -21.05 8.70
CA PHE A 12 1.14 -21.63 7.71
C PHE A 12 1.66 -22.96 8.22
N SER A 13 1.46 -24.02 7.43
CA SER A 13 1.95 -25.36 7.73
C SER A 13 3.23 -25.61 6.92
N GLY A 14 4.37 -25.18 7.46
CA GLY A 14 5.69 -25.30 6.84
C GLY A 14 6.77 -25.57 7.88
N GLY A 15 7.68 -26.51 7.59
CA GLY A 15 8.88 -26.75 8.40
C GLY A 15 10.04 -25.83 7.98
N GLU A 16 11.22 -26.01 8.58
CA GLU A 16 12.43 -25.22 8.29
C GLU A 16 12.82 -25.19 6.79
N ASN A 17 12.43 -26.20 6.01
CA ASN A 17 12.73 -26.34 4.58
C ASN A 17 11.55 -25.95 3.67
N ASP A 18 10.57 -25.19 4.16
CA ASP A 18 9.45 -24.73 3.34
C ASP A 18 9.88 -23.67 2.31
N PRO A 19 9.81 -23.95 1.00
CA PRO A 19 10.18 -22.98 -0.04
C PRO A 19 9.27 -21.73 -0.06
N LEU A 20 8.10 -21.80 0.58
CA LEU A 20 7.16 -20.68 0.68
C LEU A 20 7.37 -19.81 1.92
N LEU A 21 8.36 -20.12 2.77
CA LEU A 21 8.62 -19.35 3.99
C LEU A 21 8.75 -17.83 3.75
N PRO A 22 9.44 -17.33 2.70
CA PRO A 22 9.48 -15.89 2.44
C PRO A 22 8.10 -15.28 2.13
N LEU A 23 7.23 -16.04 1.45
CA LEU A 23 5.87 -15.60 1.15
C LEU A 23 5.02 -15.57 2.43
N HIS A 24 5.19 -16.55 3.32
CA HIS A 24 4.49 -16.59 4.61
C HIS A 24 4.79 -15.36 5.47
N LEU A 25 6.04 -14.89 5.48
CA LEU A 25 6.41 -13.65 6.18
C LEU A 25 5.70 -12.42 5.61
N ILE A 26 5.68 -12.28 4.27
CA ILE A 26 4.97 -11.17 3.62
C ILE A 26 3.47 -11.21 3.92
N LEU A 27 2.88 -12.41 3.91
CA LEU A 27 1.47 -12.59 4.20
C LEU A 27 1.14 -12.28 5.66
N GLN A 28 2.03 -12.58 6.60
CA GLN A 28 1.89 -12.21 8.00
C GLN A 28 1.91 -10.68 8.19
N ASP A 29 2.85 -9.98 7.56
CA ASP A 29 2.89 -8.50 7.57
C ASP A 29 1.62 -7.92 6.93
N CYS A 30 1.10 -8.56 5.87
CA CYS A 30 -0.15 -8.15 5.24
C CYS A 30 -1.35 -8.36 6.17
N GLU A 31 -1.42 -9.47 6.90
CA GLU A 31 -2.46 -9.73 7.89
C GLU A 31 -2.45 -8.66 9.00
N GLU A 32 -1.27 -8.37 9.56
CA GLU A 32 -1.12 -7.33 10.59
C GLU A 32 -1.59 -5.98 10.05
N LEU A 33 -1.19 -5.61 8.83
CA LEU A 33 -1.65 -4.37 8.22
C LEU A 33 -3.17 -4.35 8.00
N LEU A 34 -3.74 -5.41 7.43
CA LEU A 34 -5.17 -5.50 7.09
C LEU A 34 -6.08 -5.55 8.32
N THR A 35 -5.55 -5.96 9.48
CA THR A 35 -6.30 -6.02 10.74
C THR A 35 -6.04 -4.82 11.67
N SER A 36 -5.10 -3.95 11.32
CA SER A 36 -4.77 -2.74 12.08
C SER A 36 -5.61 -1.52 11.67
N ASP A 37 -5.61 -0.50 12.53
CA ASP A 37 -6.19 0.82 12.23
C ASP A 37 -5.47 1.54 11.08
N ASP A 38 -4.23 1.13 10.76
CA ASP A 38 -3.44 1.70 9.65
C ASP A 38 -4.04 1.37 8.28
N LEU A 39 -4.93 0.37 8.17
CA LEU A 39 -5.68 0.10 6.94
C LEU A 39 -6.42 1.36 6.46
N SER A 40 -6.94 2.18 7.39
CA SER A 40 -7.60 3.44 7.08
C SER A 40 -6.68 4.48 6.42
N ARG A 41 -5.36 4.29 6.49
CA ARG A 41 -4.31 5.13 5.88
C ARG A 41 -3.74 4.55 4.60
N LEU A 42 -4.18 3.36 4.17
CA LEU A 42 -3.79 2.80 2.88
C LEU A 42 -4.44 3.60 1.75
N ARG A 43 -3.64 4.00 0.77
CA ARG A 43 -4.05 4.83 -0.36
C ARG A 43 -3.46 4.30 -1.67
N ILE A 44 -4.18 4.54 -2.77
CA ILE A 44 -3.66 4.34 -4.13
C ILE A 44 -3.08 5.66 -4.61
N CYS A 45 -1.92 5.62 -5.27
CA CYS A 45 -1.27 6.80 -5.84
C CYS A 45 -2.18 7.50 -6.86
N ALA A 46 -2.37 8.81 -6.70
CA ALA A 46 -3.23 9.62 -7.56
C ALA A 46 -2.59 10.02 -8.90
N ALA A 47 -1.36 9.59 -9.18
CA ALA A 47 -0.74 9.80 -10.49
C ALA A 47 -1.36 8.83 -11.51
N GLU A 48 -1.77 9.36 -12.67
CA GLU A 48 -2.57 8.65 -13.69
C GLU A 48 -1.99 7.29 -14.11
N GLU A 49 -0.66 7.12 -14.10
CA GLU A 49 0.03 5.90 -14.58
C GLU A 49 0.75 5.12 -13.47
N CYS A 50 0.58 5.47 -12.19
CA CYS A 50 1.31 4.80 -11.11
C CYS A 50 0.54 3.62 -10.52
N GLY A 51 -0.64 3.85 -9.95
CA GLY A 51 -1.48 2.79 -9.35
C GLY A 51 -0.91 2.11 -8.09
N TRP A 52 0.27 2.49 -7.60
CA TRP A 52 0.88 1.87 -6.41
C TRP A 52 0.07 2.14 -5.14
N LEU A 53 0.01 1.14 -4.27
CA LEU A 53 -0.46 1.29 -2.90
C LEU A 53 0.65 1.89 -2.02
N PHE A 54 0.27 2.75 -1.09
CA PHE A 54 1.17 3.30 -0.08
C PHE A 54 0.43 3.62 1.21
N LEU A 55 1.15 3.59 2.34
CA LEU A 55 0.62 4.04 3.62
C LEU A 55 0.84 5.54 3.81
N ASP A 56 -0.24 6.26 4.08
CA ASP A 56 -0.19 7.68 4.36
C ASP A 56 0.24 7.97 5.80
N ARG A 57 1.56 8.03 5.98
CA ARG A 57 2.23 8.45 7.22
C ARG A 57 2.36 9.96 7.38
N SER A 58 1.72 10.77 6.52
CA SER A 58 1.73 12.22 6.69
C SER A 58 0.93 12.62 7.93
N LYS A 59 1.33 13.73 8.56
CA LYS A 59 0.72 14.24 9.79
C LYS A 59 -0.80 14.33 9.71
N ASN A 60 -1.32 14.79 8.57
CA ASN A 60 -2.76 15.03 8.38
C ASN A 60 -3.48 13.91 7.61
N GLY A 61 -2.77 12.88 7.13
CA GLY A 61 -3.38 11.81 6.33
C GLY A 61 -3.93 12.30 4.99
N THR A 62 -3.27 13.29 4.37
CA THR A 62 -3.71 13.93 3.11
C THR A 62 -2.72 13.74 1.96
N ARG A 63 -1.79 12.79 2.05
CA ARG A 63 -0.82 12.50 1.00
C ARG A 63 -1.54 11.86 -0.19
N ARG A 64 -1.27 12.38 -1.38
CA ARG A 64 -1.94 11.94 -2.62
C ARG A 64 -1.08 11.05 -3.52
N TRP A 65 0.23 11.06 -3.34
CA TRP A 65 1.18 10.38 -4.23
C TRP A 65 2.10 9.47 -3.41
N CYS A 66 2.41 8.28 -3.93
CA CYS A 66 3.31 7.30 -3.29
C CYS A 66 4.73 7.85 -3.07
N ASP A 67 5.14 8.80 -3.92
CA ASP A 67 6.36 9.58 -3.79
C ASP A 67 6.18 11.00 -4.35
N MET A 68 6.77 12.00 -3.69
CA MET A 68 6.68 13.40 -4.10
C MET A 68 7.70 13.74 -5.21
N ALA A 69 8.91 13.18 -5.15
CA ALA A 69 9.94 13.44 -6.14
C ALA A 69 9.56 12.84 -7.51
N ASP A 70 8.91 11.69 -7.53
CA ASP A 70 8.50 11.01 -8.75
C ASP A 70 7.06 11.37 -9.15
N CYS A 71 6.07 10.74 -8.50
CA CYS A 71 4.67 10.81 -8.92
C CYS A 71 4.07 12.21 -8.75
N GLY A 72 4.38 12.89 -7.65
CA GLY A 72 3.83 14.22 -7.39
C GLY A 72 4.43 15.30 -8.30
N ASN A 73 5.71 15.20 -8.68
CA ASN A 73 6.30 16.12 -9.66
C ASN A 73 5.75 15.86 -11.06
N LEU A 74 5.64 14.60 -11.47
CA LEU A 74 5.06 14.22 -12.76
C LEU A 74 3.63 14.74 -12.93
N ASP A 75 2.76 14.56 -11.93
CA ASP A 75 1.38 15.05 -11.96
C ASP A 75 1.32 16.59 -12.05
N LYS A 76 2.16 17.31 -11.28
CA LYS A 76 2.26 18.79 -11.39
C LYS A 76 2.67 19.24 -12.78
N GLN A 77 3.68 18.59 -13.38
CA GLN A 77 4.14 18.91 -14.74
C GLN A 77 3.02 18.69 -15.76
N ARG A 78 2.35 17.54 -15.75
CA ARG A 78 1.23 17.23 -16.65
C ARG A 78 0.11 18.26 -16.54
N ARG A 79 -0.29 18.62 -15.32
CA ARG A 79 -1.31 19.66 -15.08
C ARG A 79 -0.90 21.01 -15.66
N HIS A 80 0.37 21.40 -15.53
CA HIS A 80 0.89 22.65 -16.09
C HIS A 80 0.84 22.66 -17.63
N TYR A 81 1.32 21.59 -18.27
CA TYR A 81 1.28 21.47 -19.74
C TYR A 81 -0.15 21.45 -20.29
N ARG A 82 -1.09 20.77 -19.59
CA ARG A 82 -2.51 20.74 -19.98
C ARG A 82 -3.15 22.12 -19.91
N LYS A 83 -2.77 22.97 -18.95
CA LYS A 83 -3.24 24.36 -18.87
C LYS A 83 -2.68 25.24 -19.98
N LYS A 84 -1.42 25.05 -20.37
CA LYS A 84 -0.76 25.83 -21.44
C LYS A 84 -1.24 25.49 -22.85
N ARG A 85 -1.81 24.30 -23.05
CA ARG A 85 -2.38 23.86 -24.34
C ARG A 85 -3.85 24.26 -24.53
N LYS A 86 -4.46 24.90 -23.52
CA LYS A 86 -5.76 25.57 -23.63
C LYS A 86 -5.52 27.05 -23.84
#